data_AF-A0A3B4WTI8-F1
#
_entry.id   AF-A0A3B4WTI8-F1
#
_cell.length_a   1.000
_cell.length_b   1.000
_cell.length_c   1.000
_cell.angle_alpha   90.00
_cell.angle_beta   90.00
_cell.angle_gamma   90.00
#
_symmetry.space_group_name_H-M   'P 1'
#
loop_
_entity.id
_entity.type
_entity.pdbx_description
1 polymer ?
#
loop_
_entity_poly.entity_id
_entity_poly.type
_entity_poly.pdbx_seq_one_letter_code
_entity_poly.pdbx_strand_id
1 'polypeptide(L)'
;RLKVDLDRSTSVNQFLGARVARCSLTGLADFLYNFQRKVEMFHETQAEFGDRGDGYVSRTIALVNCCPPLRSFVERCRQCDPQGSEESGPRANSSLDRIVNQSVKVLTDRLFEHIRPFFDKLIKRKWLNNTEAFEAIEASIKQHFKRFRRMDAPPYQTLVGEVHRRVLVEYVRAIMRGRVICTSSKMRKRMAFRLQDEAKQLKGLFKDLESSSSWLDSVICHLADIILLEDTPSIQMEVAVLVKEFPDIRKKHVSTLLNIRGMMRQAERQEILNIVKDFECSSVLMCRDHALFSDIPITSEVHSSRALSLFTLLCTFRGPTLFCLFAPRAVQHISTSIQL
;
A
#
# COMPACT_ATOMS: atom_id res chain seq x y z
N ARG A 1 18.49 -26.95 22.23
CA ARG A 1 19.46 -26.91 23.35
C ARG A 1 19.05 -25.82 24.34
N LEU A 2 19.08 -24.53 23.98
CA LEU A 2 18.65 -23.42 24.87
C LEU A 2 17.31 -23.60 25.59
N LYS A 3 16.25 -24.11 24.91
CA LYS A 3 14.97 -24.40 25.57
C LYS A 3 15.11 -25.45 26.69
N VAL A 4 15.87 -26.52 26.44
CA VAL A 4 16.11 -27.59 27.41
C VAL A 4 16.91 -27.07 28.60
N ASP A 5 17.90 -26.20 28.34
CA ASP A 5 18.72 -25.60 29.39
C ASP A 5 17.89 -24.68 30.27
N LEU A 6 16.99 -23.89 29.68
CA LEU A 6 16.02 -23.07 30.40
C LEU A 6 15.08 -23.93 31.25
N ASP A 7 14.40 -24.93 30.66
CA ASP A 7 13.44 -25.79 31.35
C ASP A 7 14.10 -26.53 32.54
N ARG A 8 15.32 -27.03 32.35
CA ARG A 8 16.11 -27.67 33.43
C ARG A 8 16.46 -26.68 34.52
N SER A 9 16.94 -25.48 34.17
CA SER A 9 17.31 -24.47 35.16
C SER A 9 16.12 -24.03 36.02
N THR A 10 14.94 -23.86 35.43
CA THR A 10 13.71 -23.53 36.15
C THR A 10 13.23 -24.66 37.06
N SER A 11 13.46 -25.93 36.67
CA SER A 11 13.12 -27.09 37.52
C SER A 11 14.00 -27.22 38.75
N VAL A 12 15.24 -26.71 38.70
CA VAL A 12 16.19 -26.77 39.82
C VAL A 12 15.95 -25.62 40.79
N ASN A 13 15.87 -24.39 40.30
CA ASN A 13 15.71 -23.19 41.13
C ASN A 13 15.19 -22.02 40.28
N GLN A 14 14.14 -21.33 40.74
CA GLN A 14 13.56 -20.17 40.04
C GLN A 14 14.60 -19.06 39.80
N PHE A 15 15.49 -18.78 40.75
CA PHE A 15 16.55 -17.78 40.59
C PHE A 15 17.56 -18.19 39.51
N LEU A 16 17.90 -19.48 39.45
CA LEU A 16 18.77 -20.01 38.41
C LEU A 16 18.09 -19.92 37.03
N GLY A 17 16.80 -20.27 36.96
CA GLY A 17 15.96 -20.10 35.77
C GLY A 17 15.95 -18.66 35.25
N ALA A 18 15.73 -17.69 36.13
CA ALA A 18 15.74 -16.27 35.78
C ALA A 18 17.10 -15.83 35.21
N ARG A 19 18.21 -16.26 35.83
CA ARG A 19 19.57 -15.95 35.34
C ARG A 19 19.85 -16.57 33.97
N VAL A 20 19.47 -17.82 33.75
CA VAL A 20 19.63 -18.51 32.46
C VAL A 20 18.77 -17.85 31.38
N ALA A 21 17.54 -17.47 31.71
CA ALA A 21 16.65 -16.73 30.82
C ALA A 21 17.27 -15.39 30.39
N ARG A 22 17.79 -14.61 31.34
CA ARG A 22 18.43 -13.31 31.08
C ARG A 22 19.63 -13.42 30.16
N CYS A 23 20.53 -14.36 30.43
CA CYS A 23 21.73 -14.57 29.62
C CYS A 23 21.36 -15.06 28.21
N SER A 24 20.41 -16.00 28.13
CA SER A 24 19.92 -16.53 26.85
C SER A 24 19.26 -15.44 26.01
N LEU A 25 18.43 -14.59 26.62
CA LEU A 25 17.75 -13.50 25.93
C LEU A 25 18.73 -12.44 25.43
N THR A 26 19.75 -12.11 26.21
CA THR A 26 20.79 -11.15 25.80
C THR A 26 21.55 -11.67 24.57
N GLY A 27 22.09 -12.89 24.64
CA GLY A 27 22.79 -13.49 23.49
C GLY A 27 21.89 -13.72 22.28
N LEU A 28 20.61 -14.04 22.50
CA LEU A 28 19.64 -14.15 21.43
C LEU A 28 19.35 -12.81 20.75
N ALA A 29 19.25 -11.72 21.50
CA ALA A 29 19.03 -10.39 20.93
C ALA A 29 20.19 -10.00 19.99
N ASP A 30 21.44 -10.27 20.38
CA ASP A 30 22.62 -10.00 19.55
C ASP A 30 22.66 -10.91 18.31
N PHE A 31 22.32 -12.19 18.47
CA PHE A 31 22.19 -13.10 17.33
C PHE A 31 21.13 -12.62 16.34
N LEU A 32 19.94 -12.23 16.83
CA LEU A 32 18.82 -11.79 16.00
C LEU A 32 19.13 -10.49 15.26
N TYR A 33 19.86 -9.57 15.87
CA TYR A 33 20.36 -8.38 15.20
C TYR A 33 21.27 -8.74 14.01
N ASN A 34 22.25 -9.64 14.24
CA ASN A 34 23.14 -10.09 13.16
C ASN A 34 22.39 -10.90 12.08
N PHE A 35 21.44 -11.73 12.48
CA PHE A 35 20.59 -12.50 11.57
C PHE A 35 19.75 -11.57 10.69
N GLN A 36 19.12 -10.55 11.29
CA GLN A 36 18.38 -9.51 10.57
C GLN A 36 19.26 -8.82 9.52
N ARG A 37 20.48 -8.41 9.87
CA ARG A 37 21.43 -7.81 8.90
C ARG A 37 21.77 -8.76 7.75
N LYS A 38 21.94 -10.06 8.02
CA LYS A 38 22.21 -11.07 6.99
C LYS A 38 21.01 -11.30 6.06
N VAL A 39 19.79 -11.26 6.60
CA VAL A 39 18.55 -11.32 5.82
C VAL A 39 18.41 -10.08 4.92
N GLU A 40 18.72 -8.88 5.43
CA GLU A 40 18.72 -7.65 4.62
C GLU A 40 19.68 -7.75 3.43
N MET A 41 20.93 -8.18 3.66
CA MET A 41 21.90 -8.39 2.58
C MET A 41 21.45 -9.46 1.59
N PHE A 42 20.80 -10.54 2.05
CA PHE A 42 20.20 -11.53 1.15
C PHE A 42 19.16 -10.90 0.21
N HIS A 43 18.33 -9.99 0.71
CA HIS A 43 17.34 -9.29 -0.11
C HIS A 43 17.95 -8.28 -1.08
N GLU A 44 19.13 -7.72 -0.79
CA GLU A 44 19.88 -6.88 -1.72
C GLU A 44 20.34 -7.69 -2.96
N THR A 45 20.66 -8.98 -2.78
CA THR A 45 21.07 -9.89 -3.88
C THR A 45 19.90 -10.43 -4.72
N GLN A 46 18.66 -9.95 -4.52
CA GLN A 46 17.46 -10.53 -5.15
C GLN A 46 17.47 -10.54 -6.69
N ALA A 47 18.19 -9.61 -7.31
CA ALA A 47 18.31 -9.50 -8.77
C ALA A 47 19.09 -10.68 -9.38
N GLU A 48 19.98 -11.32 -8.60
CA GLU A 48 20.81 -12.44 -9.03
C GLU A 48 20.00 -13.72 -9.24
N PHE A 49 18.81 -13.82 -8.65
CA PHE A 49 17.96 -15.02 -8.73
C PHE A 49 17.15 -15.13 -10.03
N GLY A 50 17.19 -14.11 -10.89
CA GLY A 50 16.51 -14.09 -12.20
C GLY A 50 15.01 -14.40 -12.13
N ASP A 51 14.44 -14.81 -13.27
CA ASP A 51 13.00 -15.11 -13.42
C ASP A 51 12.61 -16.48 -12.81
N ARG A 52 13.60 -17.34 -12.53
CA ARG A 52 13.42 -18.62 -11.79
C ARG A 52 13.32 -18.40 -10.27
N GLY A 53 12.61 -17.35 -9.86
CA GLY A 53 12.50 -16.84 -8.49
C GLY A 53 11.88 -17.81 -7.46
N ASP A 54 11.52 -19.04 -7.86
CA ASP A 54 10.99 -20.07 -6.97
C ASP A 54 11.96 -20.39 -5.82
N GLY A 55 13.27 -20.44 -6.10
CA GLY A 55 14.29 -20.64 -5.07
C GLY A 55 14.39 -19.47 -4.09
N TYR A 56 14.26 -18.23 -4.59
CA TYR A 56 14.30 -17.02 -3.76
C TYR A 56 13.06 -16.92 -2.86
N VAL A 57 11.86 -17.18 -3.40
CA VAL A 57 10.61 -17.19 -2.65
C VAL A 57 10.66 -18.25 -1.55
N SER A 58 11.08 -19.48 -1.87
CA SER A 58 11.21 -20.56 -0.88
C SER A 58 12.21 -20.23 0.23
N ARG A 59 13.37 -19.64 -0.10
CA ARG A 59 14.34 -19.20 0.91
C ARG A 59 13.79 -18.07 1.79
N THR A 60 13.11 -17.09 1.18
CA THR A 60 12.47 -15.99 1.93
C THR A 60 11.45 -16.53 2.92
N ILE A 61 10.58 -17.46 2.50
CA ILE A 61 9.62 -18.11 3.39
C ILE A 61 10.32 -18.87 4.52
N ALA A 62 11.39 -19.62 4.22
CA ALA A 62 12.14 -20.35 5.25
C ALA A 62 12.77 -19.43 6.30
N LEU A 63 13.31 -18.26 5.88
CA LEU A 63 13.85 -17.25 6.79
C LEU A 63 12.76 -16.69 7.70
N VAL A 64 11.58 -16.40 7.15
CA VAL A 64 10.42 -15.88 7.91
C VAL A 64 9.87 -16.92 8.89
N ASN A 65 9.79 -18.20 8.50
CA ASN A 65 9.30 -19.27 9.37
C ASN A 65 10.22 -19.53 10.58
N CYS A 66 11.45 -19.02 10.57
CA CYS A 66 12.28 -19.02 11.77
C CYS A 66 11.76 -18.06 12.85
N CYS A 67 10.99 -17.03 12.48
CA CYS A 67 10.61 -15.96 13.41
C CYS A 67 9.59 -16.38 14.48
N PRO A 68 8.47 -17.08 14.19
CA PRO A 68 7.51 -17.49 15.21
C PRO A 68 8.12 -18.28 16.38
N PRO A 69 8.89 -19.36 16.17
CA PRO A 69 9.47 -20.11 17.29
C PRO A 69 10.49 -19.30 18.09
N LEU A 70 11.25 -18.40 17.44
CA LEU A 70 12.18 -17.49 18.12
C LEU A 70 11.43 -16.48 18.98
N ARG A 71 10.33 -15.91 18.49
CA ARG A 71 9.46 -15.01 19.28
C ARG A 71 8.87 -15.72 20.49
N SER A 72 8.38 -16.95 20.32
CA SER A 72 7.88 -17.74 21.47
C SER A 72 8.96 -18.02 22.51
N PHE A 73 10.21 -18.19 22.09
CA PHE A 73 11.32 -18.38 23.02
C PHE A 73 11.71 -17.09 23.75
N VAL A 74 11.70 -15.93 23.07
CA VAL A 74 11.85 -14.60 23.70
C VAL A 74 10.81 -14.41 24.80
N GLU A 75 9.55 -14.69 24.51
CA GLU A 75 8.45 -14.52 25.47
C GLU A 75 8.60 -15.44 26.68
N ARG A 76 8.98 -16.71 26.47
CA ARG A 76 9.30 -17.62 27.59
C ARG A 76 10.43 -17.10 28.47
N CYS A 77 11.49 -16.54 27.88
CA CYS A 77 12.58 -15.97 28.67
C CYS A 77 12.09 -14.80 29.54
N ARG A 78 11.21 -13.94 29.02
CA ARG A 78 10.62 -12.83 29.79
C ARG A 78 9.74 -13.31 30.94
N GLN A 79 8.96 -14.37 30.74
CA GLN A 79 8.12 -14.97 31.78
C GLN A 79 8.95 -15.58 32.92
N CYS A 80 10.10 -16.18 32.60
CA CYS A 80 11.02 -16.73 33.60
C CYS A 80 11.79 -15.65 34.37
N ASP A 81 11.94 -14.46 33.81
CA ASP A 81 12.66 -13.34 34.44
C ASP A 81 11.89 -12.00 34.30
N PRO A 82 10.79 -11.80 35.04
CA PRO A 82 9.97 -10.58 34.93
C PRO A 82 10.68 -9.31 35.38
N GLN A 83 11.75 -9.43 36.16
CA GLN A 83 12.57 -8.32 36.67
C GLN A 83 13.87 -8.16 35.86
N GLY A 84 13.95 -8.84 34.70
CA GLY A 84 15.12 -8.83 33.83
C GLY A 84 15.32 -7.51 33.09
N SER A 85 16.38 -7.46 32.26
CA SER A 85 16.65 -6.30 31.40
C SER A 85 15.46 -6.01 30.48
N GLU A 86 14.86 -4.83 30.65
CA GLU A 86 13.73 -4.34 29.85
C GLU A 86 14.08 -4.15 28.36
N GLU A 87 15.36 -4.08 27.98
CA GLU A 87 15.77 -3.75 26.61
C GLU A 87 15.94 -4.97 25.69
N SER A 88 16.36 -6.11 26.23
CA SER A 88 16.78 -7.26 25.40
C SER A 88 15.61 -7.91 24.67
N GLY A 89 14.45 -8.02 25.34
CA GLY A 89 13.21 -8.54 24.75
C GLY A 89 12.70 -7.67 23.59
N PRO A 90 12.46 -6.37 23.79
CA PRO A 90 12.08 -5.44 22.72
C PRO A 90 13.08 -5.39 21.57
N ARG A 91 14.39 -5.44 21.83
CA ARG A 91 15.44 -5.47 20.81
C ARG A 91 15.36 -6.74 19.95
N ALA A 92 15.19 -7.91 20.58
CA ALA A 92 14.98 -9.18 19.89
C ALA A 92 13.71 -9.15 19.03
N ASN A 93 12.59 -8.70 19.58
CA ASN A 93 11.31 -8.59 18.85
C ASN A 93 11.41 -7.61 17.66
N SER A 94 12.05 -6.46 17.84
CA SER A 94 12.26 -5.48 16.78
C SER A 94 13.07 -6.06 15.61
N SER A 95 14.07 -6.89 15.90
CA SER A 95 14.87 -7.57 14.87
C SER A 95 14.03 -8.59 14.10
N LEU A 96 13.17 -9.35 14.80
CA LEU A 96 12.23 -10.28 14.18
C LEU A 96 11.17 -9.54 13.33
N ASP A 97 10.62 -8.43 13.82
CA ASP A 97 9.66 -7.60 13.07
C ASP A 97 10.28 -7.08 11.77
N ARG A 98 11.54 -6.63 11.80
CA ARG A 98 12.25 -6.18 10.60
C ARG A 98 12.43 -7.30 9.57
N ILE A 99 12.77 -8.51 10.01
CA ILE A 99 12.89 -9.68 9.13
C ILE A 99 11.55 -9.98 8.44
N VAL A 100 10.46 -10.03 9.22
CA VAL A 100 9.11 -10.28 8.70
C VAL A 100 8.71 -9.19 7.73
N ASN A 101 8.81 -7.91 8.12
CA ASN A 101 8.37 -6.77 7.31
C ASN A 101 9.14 -6.66 5.99
N GLN A 102 10.47 -6.85 6.02
CA GLN A 102 11.28 -6.83 4.81
C GLN A 102 10.93 -7.99 3.88
N SER A 103 10.71 -9.19 4.43
CA SER A 103 10.32 -10.36 3.66
C SER A 103 8.92 -10.22 3.03
N VAL A 104 7.95 -9.71 3.79
CA VAL A 104 6.60 -9.37 3.31
C VAL A 104 6.67 -8.35 2.18
N LYS A 105 7.48 -7.31 2.34
CA LYS A 105 7.69 -6.28 1.32
C LYS A 105 8.21 -6.87 0.01
N VAL A 106 9.30 -7.66 0.04
CA VAL A 106 9.87 -8.21 -1.21
C VAL A 106 8.94 -9.22 -1.90
N LEU A 107 8.18 -10.02 -1.14
CA LEU A 107 7.20 -10.95 -1.71
C LEU A 107 6.01 -10.19 -2.32
N THR A 108 5.57 -9.13 -1.67
CA THR A 108 4.52 -8.24 -2.16
C THR A 108 4.99 -7.53 -3.43
N ASP A 109 6.18 -6.93 -3.44
CA ASP A 109 6.73 -6.24 -4.61
C ASP A 109 6.81 -7.16 -5.83
N ARG A 110 7.28 -8.40 -5.66
CA ARG A 110 7.28 -9.42 -6.73
C ARG A 110 5.89 -9.75 -7.24
N LEU A 111 4.89 -9.89 -6.37
CA LEU A 111 3.50 -10.07 -6.83
C LEU A 111 3.04 -8.86 -7.66
N PHE A 112 3.34 -7.64 -7.18
CA PHE A 112 2.93 -6.40 -7.83
C PHE A 112 3.61 -6.14 -9.18
N GLU A 113 4.81 -6.65 -9.42
CA GLU A 113 5.43 -6.65 -10.75
C GLU A 113 4.54 -7.34 -11.80
N HIS A 114 3.84 -8.42 -11.42
CA HIS A 114 2.98 -9.19 -12.32
C HIS A 114 1.58 -8.57 -12.47
N ILE A 115 1.02 -8.00 -11.40
CA ILE A 115 -0.37 -7.49 -11.42
C ILE A 115 -0.51 -6.02 -11.81
N ARG A 116 0.53 -5.20 -11.64
CA ARG A 116 0.50 -3.75 -11.93
C ARG A 116 0.06 -3.40 -13.36
N PRO A 117 0.49 -4.10 -14.43
CA PRO A 117 0.04 -3.81 -15.79
C PRO A 117 -1.48 -3.93 -15.98
N PHE A 118 -2.16 -4.77 -15.19
CA PHE A 118 -3.60 -4.95 -15.26
C PHE A 118 -4.37 -3.83 -14.54
N PHE A 119 -3.85 -3.32 -13.42
CA PHE A 119 -4.43 -2.14 -12.76
C PHE A 119 -4.46 -0.91 -13.66
N ASP A 120 -3.47 -0.76 -14.55
CA ASP A 120 -3.46 0.32 -15.52
C ASP A 120 -4.52 0.17 -16.62
N LYS A 121 -5.12 -1.02 -16.79
CA LYS A 121 -6.23 -1.27 -17.71
C LYS A 121 -7.60 -1.04 -17.06
N LEU A 122 -7.68 -1.02 -15.72
CA LEU A 122 -8.92 -0.75 -14.98
C LEU A 122 -9.39 0.69 -15.18
N ILE A 123 -10.71 0.87 -15.08
CA ILE A 123 -11.41 2.17 -15.15
C ILE A 123 -11.00 2.99 -16.39
N LYS A 124 -10.82 2.31 -17.52
CA LYS A 124 -10.62 2.89 -18.86
C LYS A 124 -11.84 2.64 -19.75
N ARG A 125 -11.89 3.25 -20.93
CA ARG A 125 -13.00 3.10 -21.89
C ARG A 125 -13.42 1.64 -22.15
N LYS A 126 -12.46 0.72 -22.27
CA LYS A 126 -12.73 -0.71 -22.52
C LYS A 126 -13.11 -1.49 -21.26
N TRP A 127 -12.77 -0.98 -20.07
CA TRP A 127 -12.95 -1.70 -18.81
C TRP A 127 -14.40 -2.14 -18.65
N LEU A 128 -15.40 -1.28 -18.86
CA LEU A 128 -16.82 -1.61 -18.66
C LEU A 128 -17.33 -2.86 -19.40
N ASN A 129 -16.68 -3.27 -20.49
CA ASN A 129 -17.07 -4.43 -21.29
C ASN A 129 -15.99 -5.53 -21.31
N ASN A 130 -14.90 -5.41 -20.54
CA ASN A 130 -13.79 -6.37 -20.54
C ASN A 130 -13.40 -6.69 -19.09
N THR A 131 -13.55 -7.96 -18.69
CA THR A 131 -13.22 -8.47 -17.34
C THR A 131 -11.82 -9.07 -17.25
N GLU A 132 -11.15 -9.30 -18.38
CA GLU A 132 -9.85 -9.99 -18.45
C GLU A 132 -8.78 -9.37 -17.54
N ALA A 133 -8.73 -8.04 -17.47
CA ALA A 133 -7.75 -7.37 -16.62
C ALA A 133 -7.99 -7.66 -15.13
N PHE A 134 -9.25 -7.69 -14.70
CA PHE A 134 -9.60 -7.99 -13.31
C PHE A 134 -9.37 -9.47 -13.00
N GLU A 135 -9.83 -10.36 -13.87
CA GLU A 135 -9.63 -11.81 -13.76
C GLU A 135 -8.14 -12.18 -13.71
N ALA A 136 -7.30 -11.50 -14.49
CA ALA A 136 -5.84 -11.71 -14.47
C ALA A 136 -5.20 -11.28 -13.13
N ILE A 137 -5.70 -10.20 -12.50
CA ILE A 137 -5.26 -9.80 -11.16
C ILE A 137 -5.61 -10.90 -10.16
N GLU A 138 -6.86 -11.34 -10.15
CA GLU A 138 -7.35 -12.39 -9.24
C GLU A 138 -6.56 -13.70 -9.42
N ALA A 139 -6.39 -14.16 -10.67
CA ALA A 139 -5.67 -15.38 -11.00
C ALA A 139 -4.19 -15.31 -10.56
N SER A 140 -3.53 -14.17 -10.80
CA SER A 140 -2.13 -13.97 -10.40
C SER A 140 -1.99 -13.99 -8.87
N ILE A 141 -2.88 -13.31 -8.14
CA ILE A 141 -2.89 -13.36 -6.67
C ILE A 141 -3.05 -14.81 -6.21
N LYS A 142 -4.07 -15.54 -6.68
CA LYS A 142 -4.27 -16.95 -6.32
C LYS A 142 -3.04 -17.81 -6.60
N GLN A 143 -2.39 -17.63 -7.75
CA GLN A 143 -1.20 -18.38 -8.13
C GLN A 143 -0.02 -18.14 -7.18
N HIS A 144 0.25 -16.88 -6.81
CA HIS A 144 1.32 -16.56 -5.85
C HIS A 144 0.99 -17.11 -4.46
N PHE A 145 -0.25 -16.98 -4.00
CA PHE A 145 -0.65 -17.44 -2.67
C PHE A 145 -0.62 -18.96 -2.50
N LYS A 146 -0.75 -19.76 -3.58
CA LYS A 146 -0.44 -21.20 -3.53
C LYS A 146 0.97 -21.48 -3.00
N ARG A 147 1.93 -20.61 -3.31
CA ARG A 147 3.33 -20.74 -2.87
C ARG A 147 3.52 -20.12 -1.48
N PHE A 148 2.90 -18.98 -1.21
CA PHE A 148 3.02 -18.26 0.06
C PHE A 148 2.34 -18.96 1.23
N ARG A 149 1.38 -19.87 0.99
CA ARG A 149 0.79 -20.72 2.06
C ARG A 149 1.79 -21.61 2.81
N ARG A 150 3.04 -21.71 2.35
CA ARG A 150 4.13 -22.37 3.09
C ARG A 150 4.68 -21.50 4.24
N MET A 151 4.28 -20.23 4.31
CA MET A 151 4.64 -19.34 5.39
C MET A 151 3.78 -19.62 6.62
N ASP A 152 4.41 -19.72 7.78
CA ASP A 152 3.71 -19.98 9.04
C ASP A 152 2.99 -18.70 9.53
N ALA A 153 1.93 -18.89 10.31
CA ALA A 153 1.30 -17.81 11.07
C ALA A 153 2.17 -17.41 12.27
N PRO A 154 2.16 -16.13 12.72
CA PRO A 154 1.45 -14.96 12.15
C PRO A 154 2.00 -14.29 10.87
N PRO A 155 3.27 -14.45 10.43
CA PRO A 155 3.78 -13.73 9.26
C PRO A 155 2.96 -13.86 7.98
N TYR A 156 2.33 -15.01 7.75
CA TYR A 156 1.40 -15.19 6.63
C TYR A 156 0.25 -14.17 6.65
N GLN A 157 -0.36 -13.91 7.81
CA GLN A 157 -1.46 -12.94 7.94
C GLN A 157 -0.96 -11.50 7.68
N THR A 158 0.26 -11.17 8.09
CA THR A 158 0.89 -9.88 7.74
C THR A 158 1.05 -9.73 6.23
N LEU A 159 1.48 -10.79 5.54
CA LEU A 159 1.60 -10.79 4.08
C LEU A 159 0.24 -10.62 3.39
N VAL A 160 -0.78 -11.39 3.80
CA VAL A 160 -2.13 -11.30 3.22
C VAL A 160 -2.71 -9.90 3.45
N GLY A 161 -2.57 -9.35 4.66
CA GLY A 161 -3.05 -8.01 5.00
C GLY A 161 -2.41 -6.91 4.15
N GLU A 162 -1.10 -6.97 3.93
CA GLU A 162 -0.41 -5.97 3.10
C GLU A 162 -0.79 -6.09 1.62
N VAL A 163 -0.93 -7.31 1.08
CA VAL A 163 -1.41 -7.48 -0.29
C VAL A 163 -2.85 -6.99 -0.42
N HIS A 164 -3.72 -7.30 0.53
CA HIS A 164 -5.11 -6.82 0.55
C HIS A 164 -5.15 -5.29 0.50
N ARG A 165 -4.44 -4.63 1.41
CA ARG A 165 -4.34 -3.17 1.45
C ARG A 165 -3.83 -2.59 0.13
N ARG A 166 -2.72 -3.11 -0.40
CA ARG A 166 -2.11 -2.57 -1.62
C ARG A 166 -2.97 -2.79 -2.87
N VAL A 167 -3.71 -3.90 -2.97
CA VAL A 167 -4.65 -4.14 -4.07
C VAL A 167 -5.77 -3.11 -4.05
N LEU A 168 -6.33 -2.82 -2.88
CA LEU A 168 -7.41 -1.84 -2.71
C LEU A 168 -6.89 -0.42 -2.98
N VAL A 169 -5.67 -0.08 -2.54
CA VAL A 169 -5.02 1.19 -2.88
C VAL A 169 -4.86 1.35 -4.40
N GLU A 170 -4.34 0.35 -5.11
CA GLU A 170 -4.19 0.44 -6.59
C GLU A 170 -5.54 0.52 -7.30
N TYR A 171 -6.54 -0.21 -6.82
CA TYR A 171 -7.88 -0.20 -7.39
C TYR A 171 -8.55 1.17 -7.22
N VAL A 172 -8.56 1.71 -5.99
CA VAL A 172 -9.11 3.05 -5.72
C VAL A 172 -8.30 4.12 -6.44
N ARG A 173 -6.96 3.97 -6.54
CA ARG A 173 -6.14 4.85 -7.37
C ARG A 173 -6.55 4.81 -8.84
N ALA A 174 -6.95 3.66 -9.38
CA ALA A 174 -7.46 3.55 -10.74
C ALA A 174 -8.76 4.36 -10.93
N ILE A 175 -9.66 4.34 -9.93
CA ILE A 175 -10.86 5.19 -9.89
C ILE A 175 -10.47 6.67 -9.84
N MET A 176 -9.60 7.05 -8.90
CA MET A 176 -9.21 8.46 -8.64
C MET A 176 -8.39 9.10 -9.77
N ARG A 177 -7.99 8.35 -10.79
CA ARG A 177 -7.43 8.95 -12.02
C ARG A 177 -8.48 9.68 -12.87
N GLY A 178 -9.78 9.54 -12.58
CA GLY A 178 -10.83 10.35 -13.20
C GLY A 178 -10.99 10.17 -14.71
N ARG A 179 -10.58 9.02 -15.27
CA ARG A 179 -10.51 8.81 -16.74
C ARG A 179 -11.85 8.58 -17.42
N VAL A 180 -12.92 8.40 -16.65
CA VAL A 180 -14.28 8.10 -17.14
C VAL A 180 -15.23 9.10 -16.50
N ILE A 181 -16.08 9.73 -17.32
CA ILE A 181 -17.17 10.59 -16.87
C ILE A 181 -18.47 9.94 -17.31
N CYS A 182 -19.38 9.74 -16.36
CA CYS A 182 -20.70 9.20 -16.61
C CYS A 182 -21.60 10.28 -17.20
N THR A 183 -21.98 10.14 -18.47
CA THR A 183 -22.84 11.10 -19.18
C THR A 183 -24.33 10.82 -19.03
N SER A 184 -24.72 9.69 -18.43
CA SER A 184 -26.12 9.28 -18.28
C SER A 184 -26.36 8.45 -17.02
N SER A 185 -27.60 8.40 -16.55
CA SER A 185 -28.01 7.52 -15.43
C SER A 185 -27.73 6.05 -15.74
N LYS A 186 -27.97 5.60 -16.98
CA LYS A 186 -27.64 4.23 -17.42
C LYS A 186 -26.15 3.91 -17.27
N MET A 187 -25.28 4.85 -17.64
CA MET A 187 -23.84 4.71 -17.49
C MET A 187 -23.42 4.67 -16.00
N ARG A 188 -24.01 5.54 -15.17
CA ARG A 188 -23.78 5.54 -13.70
C ARG A 188 -24.12 4.18 -13.10
N LYS A 189 -25.32 3.65 -13.40
CA LYS A 189 -25.78 2.33 -12.93
C LYS A 189 -24.82 1.21 -13.36
N ARG A 190 -24.46 1.17 -14.64
CA ARG A 190 -23.52 0.15 -15.16
C ARG A 190 -22.15 0.22 -14.50
N MET A 191 -21.61 1.42 -14.31
CA MET A 191 -20.31 1.60 -13.66
C MET A 191 -20.36 1.20 -12.19
N ALA A 192 -21.36 1.66 -11.44
CA ALA A 192 -21.51 1.34 -10.02
C ALA A 192 -21.69 -0.16 -9.77
N PHE A 193 -22.59 -0.83 -10.50
CA PHE A 193 -22.81 -2.28 -10.34
C PHE A 193 -21.55 -3.08 -10.67
N ARG A 194 -20.78 -2.65 -11.66
CA ARG A 194 -19.51 -3.30 -11.98
C ARG A 194 -18.47 -3.13 -10.86
N LEU A 195 -18.35 -1.91 -10.30
CA LEU A 195 -17.47 -1.67 -9.15
C LEU A 195 -17.87 -2.55 -7.96
N GLN A 196 -19.17 -2.65 -7.66
CA GLN A 196 -19.69 -3.48 -6.57
C GLN A 196 -19.45 -4.98 -6.80
N ASP A 197 -19.61 -5.46 -8.04
CA ASP A 197 -19.33 -6.86 -8.39
C ASP A 197 -17.84 -7.19 -8.23
N GLU A 198 -16.94 -6.38 -8.79
CA GLU A 198 -15.49 -6.54 -8.63
C GLU A 198 -15.07 -6.40 -7.14
N ALA A 199 -15.71 -5.52 -6.37
CA ALA A 199 -15.50 -5.40 -4.92
C ALA A 199 -15.90 -6.67 -4.16
N LYS A 200 -17.06 -7.27 -4.51
CA LYS A 200 -17.52 -8.53 -3.93
C LYS A 200 -16.56 -9.67 -4.23
N GLN A 201 -16.02 -9.73 -5.44
CA GLN A 201 -15.02 -10.72 -5.84
C GLN A 201 -13.70 -10.54 -5.07
N LEU A 202 -13.20 -9.31 -4.92
CA LEU A 202 -12.01 -9.02 -4.10
C LEU A 202 -12.21 -9.39 -2.63
N LYS A 203 -13.37 -9.05 -2.06
CA LYS A 203 -13.74 -9.44 -0.70
C LYS A 203 -13.74 -10.96 -0.53
N GLY A 204 -14.34 -11.69 -1.48
CA GLY A 204 -14.32 -13.16 -1.49
C GLY A 204 -12.90 -13.72 -1.54
N LEU A 205 -12.07 -13.21 -2.47
CA LEU A 205 -10.67 -13.60 -2.61
C LEU A 205 -9.89 -13.43 -1.31
N PHE A 206 -9.94 -12.25 -0.69
CA PHE A 206 -9.15 -11.98 0.52
C PHE A 206 -9.71 -12.67 1.77
N LYS A 207 -11.02 -12.97 1.80
CA LYS A 207 -11.61 -13.85 2.80
C LYS A 207 -11.05 -15.28 2.70
N ASP A 208 -10.98 -15.84 1.50
CA ASP A 208 -10.44 -17.19 1.25
C ASP A 208 -8.93 -17.30 1.53
N LEU A 209 -8.23 -16.17 1.46
CA LEU A 209 -6.82 -16.05 1.84
C LEU A 209 -6.61 -15.76 3.33
N GLU A 210 -7.69 -15.65 4.13
CA GLU A 210 -7.66 -15.39 5.58
C GLU A 210 -7.10 -14.00 5.94
N SER A 211 -7.45 -12.98 5.15
CA SER A 211 -7.08 -11.59 5.46
C SER A 211 -7.79 -11.08 6.72
N SER A 212 -7.05 -10.43 7.61
CA SER A 212 -7.59 -9.69 8.74
C SER A 212 -8.01 -8.25 8.40
N SER A 213 -7.81 -7.79 7.16
CA SER A 213 -8.04 -6.40 6.76
C SER A 213 -9.45 -6.15 6.20
N SER A 214 -10.48 -6.75 6.79
CA SER A 214 -11.88 -6.64 6.32
C SER A 214 -12.46 -5.22 6.41
N TRP A 215 -11.83 -4.32 7.17
CA TRP A 215 -12.16 -2.90 7.21
C TRP A 215 -12.01 -2.20 5.84
N LEU A 216 -11.28 -2.80 4.91
CA LEU A 216 -11.10 -2.29 3.54
C LEU A 216 -12.25 -2.65 2.60
N ASP A 217 -13.05 -3.67 2.95
CA ASP A 217 -14.01 -4.31 2.03
C ASP A 217 -15.11 -3.36 1.55
N SER A 218 -15.43 -2.33 2.33
CA SER A 218 -16.52 -1.38 2.06
C SER A 218 -16.12 -0.26 1.10
N VAL A 219 -14.82 0.06 0.95
CA VAL A 219 -14.41 1.30 0.28
C VAL A 219 -14.89 1.39 -1.16
N ILE A 220 -14.77 0.32 -1.95
CA ILE A 220 -15.18 0.35 -3.37
C ILE A 220 -16.70 0.46 -3.46
N CYS A 221 -17.45 -0.16 -2.55
CA CYS A 221 -18.91 -0.07 -2.50
C CYS A 221 -19.35 1.38 -2.22
N HIS A 222 -18.78 2.04 -1.20
CA HIS A 222 -19.07 3.44 -0.93
C HIS A 222 -18.80 4.36 -2.13
N LEU A 223 -17.68 4.13 -2.83
CA LEU A 223 -17.36 4.90 -4.04
C LEU A 223 -18.37 4.63 -5.18
N ALA A 224 -18.82 3.39 -5.32
CA ALA A 224 -19.84 3.01 -6.30
C ALA A 224 -21.20 3.62 -5.95
N ASP A 225 -21.58 3.64 -4.68
CA ASP A 225 -22.85 4.17 -4.20
C ASP A 225 -22.93 5.68 -4.43
N ILE A 226 -21.86 6.44 -4.18
CA ILE A 226 -21.81 7.88 -4.53
C ILE A 226 -22.02 8.11 -6.04
N ILE A 227 -21.52 7.21 -6.91
CA ILE A 227 -21.77 7.29 -8.36
C ILE A 227 -23.23 6.96 -8.69
N LEU A 228 -23.81 5.99 -7.99
CA LEU A 228 -25.14 5.42 -8.25
C LEU A 228 -26.30 6.31 -7.78
N LEU A 229 -26.24 6.78 -6.54
CA LEU A 229 -27.30 7.51 -5.84
C LEU A 229 -27.78 8.70 -6.67
N GLU A 230 -29.07 9.00 -6.63
CA GLU A 230 -29.71 9.96 -7.54
C GLU A 230 -29.81 11.36 -6.94
N ASP A 231 -30.26 11.47 -5.69
CA ASP A 231 -30.49 12.73 -4.97
C ASP A 231 -29.30 13.18 -4.09
N THR A 232 -29.19 14.49 -3.86
CA THR A 232 -28.10 15.10 -3.08
C THR A 232 -28.07 14.63 -1.62
N PRO A 233 -29.19 14.57 -0.87
CA PRO A 233 -29.17 14.12 0.52
C PRO A 233 -28.62 12.70 0.69
N SER A 234 -28.98 11.77 -0.19
CA SER A 234 -28.44 10.41 -0.15
C SER A 234 -26.94 10.38 -0.40
N ILE A 235 -26.44 11.18 -1.37
CA ILE A 235 -25.00 11.29 -1.63
C ILE A 235 -24.26 11.90 -0.43
N GLN A 236 -24.83 12.91 0.22
CA GLN A 236 -24.26 13.50 1.43
C GLN A 236 -24.15 12.49 2.56
N MET A 237 -25.19 11.68 2.78
CA MET A 237 -25.19 10.62 3.77
C MET A 237 -24.09 9.60 3.49
N GLU A 238 -23.97 9.15 2.24
CA GLU A 238 -22.95 8.18 1.83
C GLU A 238 -21.53 8.74 2.01
N VAL A 239 -21.31 10.01 1.65
CA VAL A 239 -20.03 10.70 1.89
C VAL A 239 -19.73 10.80 3.39
N ALA A 240 -20.73 11.06 4.23
CA ALA A 240 -20.54 11.11 5.68
C ALA A 240 -20.11 9.75 6.25
N VAL A 241 -20.73 8.65 5.79
CA VAL A 241 -20.32 7.28 6.16
C VAL A 241 -18.90 6.99 5.67
N LEU A 242 -18.59 7.31 4.42
CA LEU A 242 -17.26 7.11 3.85
C LEU A 242 -16.16 7.86 4.63
N VAL A 243 -16.41 9.12 5.01
CA VAL A 243 -15.45 9.90 5.81
C VAL A 243 -15.29 9.33 7.22
N LYS A 244 -16.36 8.79 7.81
CA LYS A 244 -16.30 8.16 9.13
C LYS A 244 -15.49 6.86 9.10
N GLU A 245 -15.66 6.02 8.08
CA GLU A 245 -14.93 4.76 7.95
C GLU A 245 -13.49 4.98 7.46
N PHE A 246 -13.26 5.99 6.61
CA PHE A 246 -11.97 6.32 6.02
C PHE A 246 -11.63 7.80 6.26
N PRO A 247 -11.23 8.16 7.50
CA PRO A 247 -11.03 9.55 7.90
C PRO A 247 -9.87 10.25 7.20
N ASP A 248 -9.00 9.51 6.52
CA ASP A 248 -7.91 10.06 5.71
C ASP A 248 -8.32 10.46 4.28
N ILE A 249 -9.60 10.29 3.93
CA ILE A 249 -10.16 10.79 2.69
C ILE A 249 -10.20 12.32 2.67
N ARG A 250 -9.76 12.92 1.57
CA ARG A 250 -9.67 14.37 1.39
C ARG A 250 -10.78 14.86 0.47
N LYS A 251 -11.19 16.14 0.63
CA LYS A 251 -12.17 16.81 -0.25
C LYS A 251 -11.88 16.62 -1.75
N LYS A 252 -10.60 16.56 -2.14
CA LYS A 252 -10.20 16.34 -3.54
C LYS A 252 -10.52 14.94 -4.08
N HIS A 253 -10.53 13.91 -3.25
CA HIS A 253 -10.97 12.56 -3.67
C HIS A 253 -12.46 12.54 -3.97
N VAL A 254 -13.27 13.10 -3.07
CA VAL A 254 -14.73 13.24 -3.26
C VAL A 254 -15.03 14.08 -4.51
N SER A 255 -14.32 15.20 -4.70
CA SER A 255 -14.44 16.03 -5.91
C SER A 255 -14.18 15.24 -7.20
N THR A 256 -13.17 14.38 -7.20
CA THR A 256 -12.85 13.52 -8.36
C THR A 256 -13.97 12.53 -8.63
N LEU A 257 -14.56 11.94 -7.59
CA LEU A 257 -15.68 11.03 -7.72
C LEU A 257 -16.94 11.71 -8.28
N LEU A 258 -17.21 12.96 -7.87
CA LEU A 258 -18.30 13.77 -8.42
C LEU A 258 -18.07 14.13 -9.90
N ASN A 259 -16.80 14.30 -10.33
CA ASN A 259 -16.46 14.46 -11.74
C ASN A 259 -16.74 13.18 -12.53
N ILE A 260 -16.33 12.02 -12.01
CA ILE A 260 -16.61 10.71 -12.60
C ILE A 260 -18.13 10.48 -12.72
N ARG A 261 -18.91 10.91 -11.72
CA ARG A 261 -20.38 10.86 -11.74
C ARG A 261 -20.98 11.75 -12.84
N GLY A 262 -20.28 12.80 -13.30
CA GLY A 262 -20.79 13.79 -14.24
C GLY A 262 -21.66 14.86 -13.57
N MET A 263 -21.39 15.20 -12.31
CA MET A 263 -22.16 16.22 -11.58
C MET A 263 -21.76 17.64 -12.01
N MET A 264 -22.68 18.33 -12.70
CA MET A 264 -22.45 19.67 -13.26
C MET A 264 -23.02 20.81 -12.39
N ARG A 265 -23.99 20.52 -11.50
CA ARG A 265 -24.64 21.52 -10.66
C ARG A 265 -23.73 21.93 -9.51
N GLN A 266 -23.23 23.16 -9.54
CA GLN A 266 -22.20 23.61 -8.61
C GLN A 266 -22.69 23.78 -7.16
N ALA A 267 -23.96 24.14 -6.96
CA ALA A 267 -24.55 24.27 -5.62
C ALA A 267 -24.59 22.92 -4.90
N GLU A 268 -25.26 21.92 -5.48
CA GLU A 268 -25.32 20.54 -4.98
C GLU A 268 -23.91 19.95 -4.75
N ARG A 269 -23.00 20.20 -5.70
CA ARG A 269 -21.60 19.79 -5.57
C ARG A 269 -20.95 20.37 -4.32
N GLN A 270 -21.14 21.66 -4.05
CA GLN A 270 -20.51 22.30 -2.90
C GLN A 270 -21.13 21.84 -1.58
N GLU A 271 -22.45 21.57 -1.54
CA GLU A 271 -23.14 20.98 -0.40
C GLU A 271 -22.56 19.61 -0.02
N ILE A 272 -22.31 18.74 -1.00
CA ILE A 272 -21.68 17.44 -0.76
C ILE A 272 -20.24 17.60 -0.26
N LEU A 273 -19.47 18.50 -0.88
CA LEU A 273 -18.07 18.72 -0.48
C LEU A 273 -17.92 19.41 0.88
N ASN A 274 -18.96 20.05 1.41
CA ASN A 274 -18.95 20.63 2.75
C ASN A 274 -19.00 19.54 3.83
N ILE A 275 -19.66 18.40 3.57
CA ILE A 275 -19.68 17.25 4.51
C ILE A 275 -18.25 16.85 4.91
N VAL A 276 -17.32 16.78 3.96
CA VAL A 276 -15.93 16.43 4.27
C VAL A 276 -15.28 17.44 5.22
N LYS A 277 -15.56 18.74 5.04
CA LYS A 277 -15.00 19.80 5.89
C LYS A 277 -15.53 19.74 7.32
N ASP A 278 -16.81 19.40 7.48
CA ASP A 278 -17.44 19.35 8.80
C ASP A 278 -16.80 18.25 9.67
N PHE A 279 -16.32 17.18 9.05
CA PHE A 279 -15.59 16.10 9.71
C PHE A 279 -14.09 16.37 9.89
N GLU A 280 -13.45 17.16 9.01
CA GLU A 280 -12.05 17.57 9.15
C GLU A 280 -11.81 18.27 10.51
N CYS A 281 -12.77 19.07 10.99
CA CYS A 281 -12.74 19.72 12.31
C CYS A 281 -12.76 18.75 13.53
N SER A 282 -13.14 17.48 13.34
CA SER A 282 -13.31 16.51 14.45
C SER A 282 -12.19 15.46 14.54
N SER A 283 -11.24 15.46 13.60
CA SER A 283 -10.32 14.34 13.34
C SER A 283 -8.94 14.48 14.02
N VAL A 284 -8.88 14.61 15.36
CA VAL A 284 -7.62 14.97 16.04
C VAL A 284 -6.73 13.77 16.48
N LEU A 285 -7.18 12.51 16.39
CA LEU A 285 -6.41 11.37 16.92
C LEU A 285 -6.58 10.11 16.07
N MET A 286 -5.80 9.95 14.99
CA MET A 286 -5.87 8.75 14.15
C MET A 286 -4.62 7.87 14.27
N CYS A 287 -4.86 6.57 14.48
CA CYS A 287 -3.85 5.52 14.34
C CYS A 287 -3.49 5.39 12.85
N ARG A 288 -2.21 5.52 12.50
CA ARG A 288 -1.72 5.43 11.12
C ARG A 288 -1.98 4.05 10.47
N ASP A 289 -2.35 3.05 11.27
CA ASP A 289 -2.56 1.68 10.83
C ASP A 289 -3.83 1.48 9.96
N HIS A 290 -4.74 2.46 9.93
CA HIS A 290 -5.96 2.44 9.11
C HIS A 290 -6.00 3.56 8.06
N ALA A 291 -4.86 3.87 7.44
CA ALA A 291 -4.78 4.84 6.35
C ALA A 291 -4.86 4.15 4.98
N LEU A 292 -5.81 4.55 4.15
CA LEU A 292 -5.96 4.10 2.76
C LEU A 292 -5.73 5.24 1.78
N PHE A 293 -6.45 6.35 1.94
CA PHE A 293 -6.42 7.49 1.03
C PHE A 293 -5.16 8.34 1.14
N SER A 294 -4.39 8.19 2.22
CA SER A 294 -3.06 8.77 2.40
C SER A 294 -2.08 8.33 1.30
N ASP A 295 -2.19 7.07 0.85
CA ASP A 295 -1.34 6.48 -0.19
C ASP A 295 -1.87 6.70 -1.62
N ILE A 296 -3.02 7.38 -1.76
CA ILE A 296 -3.64 7.65 -3.04
C ILE A 296 -3.30 9.08 -3.45
N PRO A 297 -2.49 9.27 -4.50
CA PRO A 297 -2.13 10.61 -4.94
C PRO A 297 -3.37 11.32 -5.46
N ILE A 298 -3.50 12.59 -5.08
CA ILE A 298 -4.52 13.45 -5.68
C ILE A 298 -3.98 13.92 -7.03
N THR A 299 -4.49 13.35 -8.12
CA THR A 299 -4.25 13.92 -9.44
C THR A 299 -5.04 15.22 -9.53
N SER A 300 -4.35 16.36 -9.52
CA SER A 300 -4.97 17.66 -9.80
C SER A 300 -5.56 17.64 -11.21
N GLU A 301 -6.82 18.04 -11.34
CA GLU A 301 -7.45 18.21 -12.65
C GLU A 301 -6.97 19.50 -13.33
N VAL A 302 -6.63 19.35 -14.61
CA VAL A 302 -6.62 20.35 -15.71
C VAL A 302 -5.54 21.45 -15.68
N HIS A 303 -4.41 21.16 -16.34
CA HIS A 303 -4.02 22.01 -17.46
C HIS A 303 -4.10 21.17 -18.73
N SER A 304 -4.87 21.67 -19.67
CA SER A 304 -4.92 21.34 -21.10
C SER A 304 -3.84 20.36 -21.56
N SER A 305 -4.26 19.17 -21.98
CA SER A 305 -3.48 18.15 -22.68
C SER A 305 -3.02 18.60 -24.08
N ARG A 306 -2.50 19.83 -24.18
CA ARG A 306 -1.78 20.37 -25.34
C ARG A 306 -0.32 20.73 -25.03
N ALA A 307 0.11 20.77 -23.78
CA ALA A 307 1.49 21.14 -23.43
C ALA A 307 2.48 19.96 -23.39
N LEU A 308 2.03 18.70 -23.26
CA LEU A 308 2.92 17.54 -23.14
C LEU A 308 3.29 16.83 -24.45
N SER A 309 2.90 17.36 -25.62
CA SER A 309 3.41 16.85 -26.92
C SER A 309 4.63 17.62 -27.44
N LEU A 310 4.96 18.78 -26.85
CA LEU A 310 6.09 19.61 -27.28
C LEU A 310 7.40 19.33 -26.54
N PHE A 311 7.35 18.67 -25.38
CA PHE A 311 8.56 18.33 -24.62
C PHE A 311 9.23 17.01 -25.05
N THR A 312 8.53 16.18 -25.83
CA THR A 312 9.07 14.89 -26.30
C THR A 312 9.66 14.95 -27.71
N LEU A 313 9.60 16.11 -28.40
CA LEU A 313 10.22 16.31 -29.71
C LEU A 313 11.58 17.05 -29.67
N LEU A 314 12.02 17.51 -28.50
CA LEU A 314 13.28 18.27 -28.35
C LEU A 314 14.45 17.45 -27.78
N CYS A 315 14.24 16.18 -27.45
CA CYS A 315 15.31 15.29 -26.93
C CYS A 315 15.81 14.24 -27.93
N THR A 316 15.48 14.37 -29.22
CA THR A 316 15.93 13.45 -30.27
C THR A 316 16.59 14.15 -31.45
N PHE A 317 17.34 15.23 -31.26
CA PHE A 317 18.39 15.63 -32.20
C PHE A 317 19.46 16.43 -31.47
N ARG A 318 20.46 15.74 -30.93
CA ARG A 318 21.72 16.35 -30.48
C ARG A 318 22.86 15.82 -31.35
N GLY A 319 22.92 16.34 -32.58
CA GLY A 319 24.12 16.33 -33.41
C GLY A 319 24.96 17.60 -33.11
N PRO A 320 26.29 17.56 -33.23
CA PRO A 320 27.14 18.64 -32.74
C PRO A 320 27.38 19.68 -33.84
N THR A 321 26.52 20.68 -33.97
CA THR A 321 26.86 21.94 -34.68
C THR A 321 25.78 23.00 -34.43
N LEU A 322 26.23 24.25 -34.32
CA LEU A 322 25.48 25.49 -34.09
C LEU A 322 25.10 25.83 -32.63
N PHE A 323 26.10 26.37 -31.94
CA PHE A 323 25.89 27.50 -31.02
C PHE A 323 25.46 28.75 -31.81
N CYS A 324 24.79 29.66 -31.12
CA CYS A 324 24.28 30.97 -31.57
C CYS A 324 22.90 30.96 -32.25
N LEU A 325 21.85 31.12 -31.44
CA LEU A 325 20.84 32.18 -31.57
C LEU A 325 19.86 32.07 -30.39
N PHE A 326 19.38 33.21 -29.91
CA PHE A 326 18.43 33.42 -28.80
C PHE A 326 19.03 33.61 -27.39
N ALA A 327 19.61 34.79 -27.16
CA ALA A 327 19.54 35.46 -25.86
C ALA A 327 18.44 36.56 -25.91
N PRO A 328 17.52 36.66 -24.93
CA PRO A 328 16.43 37.63 -24.94
C PRO A 328 16.89 39.06 -24.66
N ARG A 329 16.32 40.01 -25.42
CA ARG A 329 16.40 41.46 -25.22
C ARG A 329 15.76 41.86 -23.89
N ALA A 330 16.55 42.37 -22.94
CA ALA A 330 16.05 43.27 -21.89
C ALA A 330 17.21 43.96 -21.14
N VAL A 331 17.94 44.88 -21.79
CA VAL A 331 18.46 46.12 -21.14
C VAL A 331 18.63 47.17 -22.24
N GLN A 332 17.69 48.09 -22.33
CA GLN A 332 17.87 49.37 -23.02
C GLN A 332 18.16 50.41 -21.94
N HIS A 333 19.04 51.37 -22.28
CA HIS A 333 19.52 52.52 -21.50
C HIS A 333 20.67 52.26 -20.50
N ILE A 334 21.92 52.48 -20.94
CA ILE A 334 22.69 53.71 -20.69
C ILE A 334 24.10 53.60 -21.31
N SER A 335 24.54 54.71 -21.91
CA SER A 335 25.90 55.11 -22.34
C SER A 335 26.56 54.45 -23.56
N THR A 336 26.29 55.11 -24.69
CA THR A 336 27.29 55.73 -25.56
C THR A 336 28.75 55.80 -25.07
N SER A 337 29.66 55.56 -26.04
CA SER A 337 31.02 56.10 -26.19
C SER A 337 32.18 55.33 -25.51
N ILE A 338 33.03 54.68 -26.31
CA ILE A 338 34.36 55.18 -26.75
C ILE A 338 35.11 54.07 -27.50
N GLN A 339 35.69 54.46 -28.63
CA GLN A 339 36.67 53.74 -29.44
C GLN A 339 37.97 53.52 -28.66
N LEU A 340 38.49 52.28 -28.69
CA LEU A 340 39.86 51.91 -29.11
C LEU A 340 40.06 50.40 -28.99
#